data_AF-A0A6G9N700-F1
#
_entry.id   AF-A0A6G9N700-F1
#
_cell.length_a   1.000
_cell.length_b   1.000
_cell.length_c   1.000
_cell.angle_alpha   90.00
_cell.angle_beta   90.00
_cell.angle_gamma   90.00
#
_symmetry.space_group_name_H-M   'P 1'
#
loop_
_entity.id
_entity.type
_entity.pdbx_description
1 polymer ?
#
loop_
_entity_poly.entity_id
_entity_poly.type
_entity_poly.pdbx_seq_one_letter_code
_entity_poly.pdbx_strand_id
1 'polypeptide(L)'
;MREDYIQLLLCNYIRSSQFDQLVGEGWVPEEDLDHIRRNSIINAFDTLDFKEDSQPYLSYFDELFQELVSRGGFKVEGDELSGTWYRLSPAAKNGAVAKILEQNSASKRINNLGGSGPEALRRAIAKIIERGFNDDEINEPLDREVPASDRVVRVSHNQQKIIEEPIEEIVELLEQENSINGQDGLRELAIGRLKAGRELIRAGVFSIQSLQLTLVVGLQMLIEKYKDHAIGAVAGNLLALVLKEFGF
;
A
#
# COMPACT_ATOMS: atom_id res chain seq x y z
N MET A 1 2.91 -18.97 -3.21
CA MET A 1 1.85 -19.96 -3.58
C MET A 1 0.51 -19.30 -3.86
N ARG A 2 -0.08 -18.48 -2.97
CA ARG A 2 -1.29 -17.68 -3.28
C ARG A 2 -0.98 -16.67 -4.39
N GLU A 3 0.14 -15.99 -4.22
CA GLU A 3 0.77 -15.05 -5.15
C GLU A 3 0.84 -15.61 -6.57
N ASP A 4 1.28 -16.86 -6.74
CA ASP A 4 1.35 -17.51 -8.05
C ASP A 4 -0.01 -17.55 -8.76
N TYR A 5 -1.12 -17.76 -8.02
CA TYR A 5 -2.46 -17.76 -8.61
C TYR A 5 -2.92 -16.35 -9.00
N ILE A 6 -2.60 -15.35 -8.18
CA ILE A 6 -2.86 -13.93 -8.51
C ILE A 6 -2.05 -13.51 -9.74
N GLN A 7 -0.75 -13.80 -9.75
CA GLN A 7 0.13 -13.50 -10.87
C GLN A 7 -0.34 -14.21 -12.14
N LEU A 8 -0.80 -15.47 -12.05
CA LEU A 8 -1.40 -16.20 -13.18
C LEU A 8 -2.67 -15.49 -13.69
N LEU A 9 -3.56 -15.07 -12.80
CA LEU A 9 -4.77 -14.32 -13.15
C LEU A 9 -4.43 -13.02 -13.88
N LEU A 10 -3.54 -12.21 -13.31
CA LEU A 10 -3.10 -10.94 -13.90
C LEU A 10 -2.40 -11.16 -15.25
N CYS A 11 -1.52 -12.15 -15.37
CA CYS A 11 -0.85 -12.50 -16.63
C CYS A 11 -1.85 -12.90 -17.72
N ASN A 12 -2.90 -13.66 -17.38
CA ASN A 12 -3.95 -14.03 -18.33
C ASN A 12 -4.69 -12.79 -18.84
N TYR A 13 -5.01 -11.84 -17.95
CA TYR A 13 -5.64 -10.57 -18.35
C TYR A 13 -4.68 -9.71 -19.20
N ILE A 14 -3.42 -9.56 -18.80
CA ILE A 14 -2.42 -8.77 -19.53
C ILE A 14 -2.19 -9.30 -20.95
N ARG A 15 -2.30 -10.61 -21.18
CA ARG A 15 -2.24 -11.21 -22.52
C ARG A 15 -3.45 -10.90 -23.39
N SER A 16 -4.57 -10.48 -22.81
CA SER A 16 -5.80 -10.21 -23.54
C SER A 16 -5.69 -8.92 -24.37
N SER A 17 -6.55 -8.82 -25.39
CA SER A 17 -6.72 -7.57 -26.15
C SER A 17 -7.40 -6.47 -25.35
N GLN A 18 -8.11 -6.81 -24.26
CA GLN A 18 -8.73 -5.81 -23.39
C GLN A 18 -7.67 -5.00 -22.63
N PHE A 19 -6.59 -5.65 -22.20
CA PHE A 19 -5.45 -4.95 -21.61
C PHE A 19 -4.77 -4.04 -22.64
N ASP A 20 -4.60 -4.51 -23.89
CA ASP A 20 -4.05 -3.68 -24.97
C ASP A 20 -4.90 -2.44 -25.24
N GLN A 21 -6.23 -2.57 -25.19
CA GLN A 21 -7.16 -1.45 -25.33
C GLN A 21 -7.11 -0.49 -24.13
N LEU A 22 -6.95 -1.02 -22.92
CA LEU A 22 -6.84 -0.22 -21.69
C LEU A 22 -5.59 0.66 -21.71
N VAL A 23 -4.45 0.12 -22.15
CA VAL A 23 -3.18 0.88 -22.24
C VAL A 23 -3.17 1.79 -23.47
N GLY A 24 -3.75 1.34 -24.58
CA GLY A 24 -3.72 2.04 -25.86
C GLY A 24 -2.42 1.83 -26.65
N GLU A 25 -2.37 2.41 -27.85
CA GLU A 25 -1.24 2.27 -28.79
C GLU A 25 -0.14 3.34 -28.60
N GLY A 26 -0.46 4.37 -27.81
CA GLY A 26 0.36 5.56 -27.60
C GLY A 26 1.40 5.42 -26.49
N TRP A 27 2.08 6.52 -26.23
CA TRP A 27 2.88 6.70 -25.02
C TRP A 27 1.95 7.09 -23.87
N VAL A 28 2.14 6.46 -22.73
CA VAL A 28 1.39 6.68 -21.50
C VAL A 28 2.34 7.30 -20.48
N PRO A 29 2.02 8.46 -19.88
CA PRO A 29 2.85 9.04 -18.85
C PRO A 29 2.75 8.23 -17.55
N GLU A 30 3.77 8.28 -16.72
CA GLU A 30 3.83 7.54 -15.44
C GLU A 30 2.63 7.84 -14.52
N GLU A 31 2.12 9.06 -14.53
CA GLU A 31 0.96 9.48 -13.72
C GLU A 31 -0.34 8.70 -14.06
N ASP A 32 -0.49 8.26 -15.30
CA ASP A 32 -1.65 7.48 -15.76
C ASP A 32 -1.53 5.99 -15.41
N LEU A 33 -0.35 5.52 -14.99
CA LEU A 33 -0.15 4.12 -14.64
C LEU A 33 -1.02 3.71 -13.45
N ASP A 34 -1.31 4.58 -12.48
CA ASP A 34 -2.20 4.22 -11.36
C ASP A 34 -3.59 3.77 -11.82
N HIS A 35 -4.14 4.47 -12.81
CA HIS A 35 -5.43 4.13 -13.40
C HIS A 35 -5.36 2.78 -14.13
N ILE A 36 -4.32 2.56 -14.94
CA ILE A 36 -4.12 1.30 -15.67
C ILE A 36 -3.95 0.14 -14.70
N ARG A 37 -3.17 0.32 -13.62
CA ARG A 37 -2.93 -0.70 -12.59
C ARG A 37 -4.23 -1.13 -11.92
N ARG A 38 -4.99 -0.19 -11.38
CA ARG A 38 -6.27 -0.46 -10.69
C ARG A 38 -7.27 -1.15 -11.62
N ASN A 39 -7.46 -0.61 -12.82
CA ASN A 39 -8.39 -1.18 -13.79
C ASN A 39 -7.95 -2.57 -14.28
N SER A 40 -6.64 -2.81 -14.42
CA SER A 40 -6.15 -4.12 -14.83
C SER A 40 -6.47 -5.19 -13.80
N ILE A 41 -6.36 -4.86 -12.51
CA ILE A 41 -6.73 -5.77 -11.43
C ILE A 41 -8.24 -6.00 -11.46
N ILE A 42 -9.05 -4.95 -11.45
CA ILE A 42 -10.53 -5.06 -11.47
C ILE A 42 -10.98 -5.93 -12.65
N ASN A 43 -10.52 -5.60 -13.85
CA ASN A 43 -10.90 -6.32 -15.06
C ASN A 43 -10.41 -7.78 -15.05
N ALA A 44 -9.23 -8.06 -14.47
CA ALA A 44 -8.74 -9.43 -14.33
C ALA A 44 -9.66 -10.27 -13.43
N PHE A 45 -10.10 -9.74 -12.29
CA PHE A 45 -11.05 -10.41 -11.40
C PHE A 45 -12.45 -10.54 -12.03
N ASP A 46 -12.90 -9.51 -12.76
CA ASP A 46 -14.16 -9.55 -13.49
C ASP A 46 -14.20 -10.66 -14.55
N THR A 47 -13.06 -11.06 -15.13
CA THR A 47 -13.02 -12.22 -16.06
C THR A 47 -13.44 -13.55 -15.42
N LEU A 48 -13.46 -13.62 -14.08
CA LEU A 48 -13.89 -14.78 -13.30
C LEU A 48 -15.19 -14.50 -12.52
N ASP A 49 -15.88 -13.40 -12.83
CA ASP A 49 -17.07 -12.88 -12.16
C ASP A 49 -16.87 -12.52 -10.67
N PHE A 50 -15.68 -12.06 -10.29
CA PHE A 50 -15.42 -11.55 -8.94
C PHE A 50 -15.35 -10.02 -8.94
N LYS A 51 -16.04 -9.38 -7.99
CA LYS A 51 -16.02 -7.93 -7.78
C LYS A 51 -15.17 -7.62 -6.55
N GLU A 52 -13.87 -7.50 -6.75
CA GLU A 52 -12.91 -7.28 -5.66
C GLU A 52 -12.36 -5.85 -5.67
N ASP A 53 -12.00 -5.37 -4.48
CA ASP A 53 -11.18 -4.16 -4.37
C ASP A 53 -9.79 -4.45 -4.96
N SER A 54 -9.30 -3.55 -5.80
CA SER A 54 -7.96 -3.61 -6.37
C SER A 54 -6.84 -3.46 -5.34
N GLN A 55 -7.11 -2.77 -4.23
CA GLN A 55 -6.09 -2.28 -3.31
C GLN A 55 -5.17 -3.39 -2.74
N PRO A 56 -5.67 -4.56 -2.29
CA PRO A 56 -4.84 -5.64 -1.76
C PRO A 56 -3.91 -6.28 -2.79
N TYR A 57 -4.14 -6.03 -4.08
CA TYR A 57 -3.44 -6.71 -5.17
C TYR A 57 -2.46 -5.81 -5.94
N LEU A 58 -2.33 -4.53 -5.55
CA LEU A 58 -1.50 -3.55 -6.25
C LEU A 58 -0.02 -3.96 -6.27
N SER A 59 0.52 -4.48 -5.16
CA SER A 59 1.92 -4.92 -5.09
C SER A 59 2.24 -6.02 -6.12
N TYR A 60 1.35 -7.02 -6.28
CA TYR A 60 1.52 -8.06 -7.28
C TYR A 60 1.51 -7.53 -8.70
N PHE A 61 0.69 -6.51 -8.97
CA PHE A 61 0.69 -5.87 -10.28
C PHE A 61 1.97 -5.08 -10.49
N ASP A 62 2.45 -4.33 -9.49
CA ASP A 62 3.67 -3.53 -9.59
C ASP A 62 4.91 -4.40 -9.83
N GLU A 63 5.03 -5.52 -9.11
CA GLU A 63 6.09 -6.51 -9.35
C GLU A 63 6.02 -7.07 -10.77
N LEU A 64 4.82 -7.47 -11.20
CA LEU A 64 4.60 -8.00 -12.54
C LEU A 64 4.89 -6.96 -13.63
N PHE A 65 4.50 -5.70 -13.42
CA PHE A 65 4.73 -4.61 -14.36
C PHE A 65 6.23 -4.34 -14.52
N GLN A 66 6.96 -4.27 -13.41
CA GLN A 66 8.42 -4.07 -13.44
C GLN A 66 9.13 -5.24 -14.12
N GLU A 67 8.65 -6.47 -13.88
CA GLU A 67 9.14 -7.64 -14.59
C GLU A 67 8.85 -7.54 -16.10
N LEU A 68 7.65 -7.10 -16.50
CA LEU A 68 7.31 -6.88 -17.91
C LEU A 68 8.18 -5.80 -18.57
N VAL A 69 8.44 -4.69 -17.88
CA VAL A 69 9.35 -3.63 -18.35
C VAL A 69 10.75 -4.20 -18.55
N SER A 70 11.30 -4.91 -17.56
CA SER A 70 12.64 -5.51 -17.64
C SER A 70 12.80 -6.52 -18.78
N ARG A 71 11.71 -7.16 -19.19
CA ARG A 71 11.65 -8.14 -20.28
C ARG A 71 11.26 -7.50 -21.64
N GLY A 72 11.14 -6.18 -21.70
CA GLY A 72 10.84 -5.43 -22.92
C GLY A 72 9.36 -5.45 -23.34
N GLY A 73 8.45 -5.85 -22.45
CA GLY A 73 7.00 -5.75 -22.68
C GLY A 73 6.53 -4.30 -22.84
N PHE A 74 7.26 -3.37 -22.22
CA PHE A 74 7.13 -1.93 -22.39
C PHE A 74 8.44 -1.32 -22.85
N LYS A 75 8.34 -0.31 -23.72
CA LYS A 75 9.42 0.64 -23.94
C LYS A 75 9.28 1.77 -22.95
N VAL A 76 10.42 2.26 -22.45
CA VAL A 76 10.49 3.36 -21.49
C VAL A 76 11.34 4.47 -22.11
N GLU A 77 10.81 5.68 -22.14
CA GLU A 77 11.50 6.90 -22.56
C GLU A 77 11.21 8.01 -21.56
N GLY A 78 12.10 9.00 -21.46
CA GLY A 78 11.94 10.12 -20.54
C GLY A 78 13.17 10.41 -19.70
N ASP A 79 13.09 11.48 -18.92
CA ASP A 79 14.12 11.94 -17.98
C ASP A 79 13.49 12.72 -16.82
N GLU A 80 14.31 13.26 -15.92
CA GLU A 80 13.86 14.02 -14.75
C GLU A 80 13.05 15.27 -15.09
N LEU A 81 13.17 15.81 -16.31
CA LEU A 81 12.50 17.04 -16.74
C LEU A 81 11.21 16.77 -17.51
N SER A 82 11.19 15.69 -18.30
CA SER A 82 10.07 15.29 -19.18
C SER A 82 9.15 14.25 -18.55
N GLY A 83 9.54 13.68 -17.40
CA GLY A 83 8.88 12.56 -16.75
C GLY A 83 9.11 11.25 -17.48
N THR A 84 8.66 10.15 -16.90
CA THR A 84 8.77 8.81 -17.50
C THR A 84 7.54 8.49 -18.34
N TRP A 85 7.76 7.94 -19.54
CA TRP A 85 6.74 7.53 -20.49
C TRP A 85 6.90 6.07 -20.86
N TYR A 86 5.77 5.38 -20.98
CA TYR A 86 5.69 3.96 -21.24
C TYR A 86 4.93 3.69 -22.53
N ARG A 87 5.44 2.80 -23.38
CA ARG A 87 4.72 2.34 -24.57
C ARG A 87 4.67 0.83 -24.64
N LEU A 88 3.47 0.29 -24.70
CA LEU A 88 3.26 -1.15 -24.79
C LEU A 88 3.80 -1.69 -26.12
N SER A 89 4.49 -2.82 -26.05
CA SER A 89 4.95 -3.56 -27.23
C SER A 89 4.22 -4.92 -27.27
N PRO A 90 3.05 -5.05 -27.94
CA PRO A 90 2.18 -6.23 -27.77
C PRO A 90 2.85 -7.59 -28.02
N ALA A 91 3.69 -7.69 -29.06
CA ALA A 91 4.44 -8.91 -29.35
C ALA A 91 5.46 -9.24 -28.24
N ALA A 92 6.20 -8.23 -27.77
CA ALA A 92 7.19 -8.39 -26.69
C ALA A 92 6.50 -8.66 -25.35
N LYS A 93 5.37 -8.00 -25.06
CA LYS A 93 4.50 -8.25 -23.89
C LYS A 93 4.11 -9.72 -23.83
N ASN A 94 3.56 -10.27 -24.91
CA ASN A 94 3.14 -11.67 -24.95
C ASN A 94 4.32 -12.63 -24.73
N GLY A 95 5.48 -12.34 -25.32
CA GLY A 95 6.71 -13.10 -25.09
C GLY A 95 7.21 -13.00 -23.64
N ALA A 96 7.12 -11.83 -23.03
CA ALA A 96 7.48 -11.60 -21.63
C ALA A 96 6.55 -12.38 -20.70
N VAL A 97 5.23 -12.23 -20.84
CA VAL A 97 4.25 -12.94 -20.02
C VAL A 97 4.43 -14.47 -20.14
N ALA A 98 4.69 -14.99 -21.33
CA ALA A 98 4.93 -16.43 -21.50
C ALA A 98 6.09 -16.93 -20.63
N LYS A 99 7.21 -16.20 -20.59
CA LYS A 99 8.37 -16.54 -19.75
C LYS A 99 8.08 -16.45 -18.26
N ILE A 100 7.27 -15.48 -17.83
CA ILE A 100 6.83 -15.34 -16.44
C ILE A 100 5.99 -16.57 -16.04
N LEU A 101 5.03 -16.95 -16.90
CA LEU A 101 4.18 -18.10 -16.66
C LEU A 101 4.93 -19.45 -16.67
N GLU A 102 6.02 -19.57 -17.42
CA GLU A 102 6.90 -20.75 -17.38
C GLU A 102 7.58 -20.95 -16.02
N GLN A 103 7.79 -19.88 -15.26
CA GLN A 103 8.39 -19.92 -13.92
C GLN A 103 7.32 -20.10 -12.83
N ASN A 104 6.08 -19.66 -13.09
CA ASN A 104 4.97 -19.71 -12.16
C ASN A 104 4.45 -21.14 -11.88
N SER A 105 4.43 -21.54 -10.60
CA SER A 105 4.04 -22.90 -10.21
C SER A 105 2.53 -23.17 -10.38
N ALA A 106 1.69 -22.16 -10.15
CA ALA A 106 0.25 -22.26 -10.35
C ALA A 106 -0.10 -22.44 -11.83
N SER A 107 0.59 -21.75 -12.74
CA SER A 107 0.42 -21.90 -14.19
C SER A 107 0.64 -23.35 -14.63
N LYS A 108 1.74 -23.98 -14.19
CA LYS A 108 2.02 -25.39 -14.47
C LYS A 108 0.91 -26.31 -13.96
N ARG A 109 0.46 -26.09 -12.71
CA ARG A 109 -0.62 -26.88 -12.11
C ARG A 109 -1.93 -26.74 -12.88
N ILE A 110 -2.33 -25.51 -13.20
CA ILE A 110 -3.58 -25.22 -13.91
C ILE A 110 -3.54 -25.77 -15.34
N ASN A 111 -2.42 -25.63 -16.06
CA ASN A 111 -2.27 -26.18 -17.41
C ASN A 111 -2.35 -27.71 -17.45
N ASN A 112 -1.80 -28.40 -16.44
CA ASN A 112 -1.88 -29.85 -16.32
C ASN A 112 -3.32 -30.37 -16.14
N LEU A 113 -4.26 -29.53 -15.72
CA LEU A 113 -5.68 -29.86 -15.59
C LEU A 113 -6.44 -29.74 -16.93
N GLY A 114 -5.81 -29.26 -17.99
CA GLY A 114 -6.42 -29.15 -19.32
C GLY A 114 -7.73 -28.35 -19.31
N GLY A 115 -8.80 -28.95 -19.82
CA GLY A 115 -10.12 -28.32 -19.90
C GLY A 115 -10.74 -27.92 -18.55
N SER A 116 -10.30 -28.53 -17.44
CA SER A 116 -10.75 -28.16 -16.10
C SER A 116 -9.92 -27.05 -15.45
N GLY A 117 -8.85 -26.59 -16.10
CA GLY A 117 -7.96 -25.54 -15.60
C GLY A 117 -8.67 -24.23 -15.23
N PRO A 118 -9.52 -23.66 -16.11
CA PRO A 118 -10.19 -22.38 -15.82
C PRO A 118 -11.06 -22.43 -14.55
N GLU A 119 -11.84 -23.49 -14.38
CA GLU A 119 -12.69 -23.68 -13.20
C GLU A 119 -11.86 -23.91 -11.93
N ALA A 120 -10.74 -24.63 -12.04
CA ALA A 120 -9.81 -24.80 -10.93
C ALA A 120 -9.15 -23.48 -10.51
N LEU A 121 -8.78 -22.63 -11.47
CA LEU A 121 -8.28 -21.28 -11.20
C LEU A 121 -9.35 -20.44 -10.50
N ARG A 122 -10.58 -20.41 -11.03
CA ARG A 122 -11.71 -19.70 -10.40
C ARG A 122 -11.90 -20.09 -8.94
N ARG A 123 -11.91 -21.40 -8.64
CA ARG A 123 -12.03 -21.91 -7.26
C ARG A 123 -10.84 -21.55 -6.37
N ALA A 124 -9.63 -21.53 -6.92
CA ALA A 124 -8.44 -21.12 -6.17
C ALA A 124 -8.53 -19.64 -5.79
N ILE A 125 -8.91 -18.78 -6.74
CA ILE A 125 -9.10 -17.34 -6.51
C ILE A 125 -10.22 -17.10 -5.48
N ALA A 126 -11.37 -17.77 -5.60
CA ALA A 126 -12.45 -17.68 -4.62
C ALA A 126 -11.97 -17.97 -3.19
N LYS A 127 -11.14 -19.00 -3.01
CA LYS A 127 -10.58 -19.37 -1.70
C LYS A 127 -9.58 -18.34 -1.18
N ILE A 128 -8.83 -17.68 -2.07
CA ILE A 128 -7.90 -16.62 -1.68
C ILE A 128 -8.70 -15.41 -1.17
N ILE A 129 -9.74 -15.01 -1.91
CA ILE A 129 -10.66 -13.94 -1.53
C ILE A 129 -11.32 -14.24 -0.18
N GLU A 130 -11.92 -15.42 -0.02
CA GLU A 130 -12.65 -15.83 1.20
C GLU A 130 -11.75 -15.80 2.45
N ARG A 131 -10.47 -16.18 2.30
CA ARG A 131 -9.50 -16.15 3.40
C ARG A 131 -9.01 -14.75 3.74
N GLY A 132 -9.22 -13.80 2.84
CA GLY A 132 -8.65 -12.46 2.92
C GLY A 132 -7.13 -12.44 2.74
N PHE A 133 -6.64 -11.24 2.47
CA PHE A 133 -5.24 -10.88 2.68
C PHE A 133 -5.15 -10.35 4.11
N ASN A 134 -5.10 -11.25 5.09
CA ASN A 134 -4.63 -10.83 6.41
C ASN A 134 -3.11 -10.64 6.27
N ASP A 135 -2.66 -9.39 6.38
CA ASP A 135 -1.27 -8.93 6.25
C ASP A 135 -0.28 -9.57 7.25
N ASP A 136 -0.74 -10.50 8.10
CA ASP A 136 0.13 -11.20 9.05
C ASP A 136 1.13 -12.17 8.37
N GLU A 137 0.93 -12.53 7.08
CA GLU A 137 1.85 -13.43 6.34
C GLU A 137 2.78 -12.72 5.33
N ILE A 138 2.67 -11.40 5.10
CA ILE A 138 3.51 -10.64 4.15
C ILE A 138 4.26 -9.52 4.87
N ASN A 139 5.11 -9.90 5.82
CA ASN A 139 6.21 -9.05 6.29
C ASN A 139 7.54 -9.63 5.80
N GLU A 140 7.66 -9.84 4.50
CA GLU A 140 8.98 -9.74 3.87
C GLU A 140 9.16 -8.28 3.44
N PRO A 141 10.20 -7.57 3.93
CA PRO A 141 10.39 -6.17 3.61
C PRO A 141 10.73 -6.03 2.12
N LEU A 142 9.78 -5.49 1.34
CA LEU A 142 10.08 -4.99 0.00
C LEU A 142 10.95 -3.74 0.15
N ASP A 143 12.23 -3.92 -0.11
CA ASP A 143 13.32 -2.95 -0.07
C ASP A 143 13.22 -1.94 -1.24
N ARG A 144 12.06 -1.29 -1.38
CA ARG A 144 11.88 -0.09 -2.22
C ARG A 144 11.65 1.09 -1.31
N GLU A 145 12.70 1.90 -1.14
CA GLU A 145 12.66 3.23 -0.55
C GLU A 145 11.80 4.17 -1.41
N VAL A 146 10.47 4.00 -1.38
CA VAL A 146 9.59 5.15 -1.58
C VAL A 146 9.89 6.06 -0.40
N PRO A 147 10.32 7.33 -0.63
CA PRO A 147 10.54 8.25 0.47
C PRO A 147 9.30 8.26 1.35
N ALA A 148 9.48 8.00 2.65
CA ALA A 148 8.37 7.87 3.58
C ALA A 148 7.43 9.10 3.59
N SER A 149 7.86 10.24 3.03
CA SER A 149 7.06 11.46 2.92
C SER A 149 5.84 11.33 2.01
N ASP A 150 5.92 10.55 0.93
CA ASP A 150 4.91 10.59 -0.15
C ASP A 150 3.81 9.52 0.01
N ARG A 151 3.91 8.69 1.04
CA ARG A 151 2.93 7.65 1.35
C ARG A 151 1.62 8.29 1.86
N VAL A 152 0.50 7.99 1.20
CA VAL A 152 -0.84 8.33 1.69
C VAL A 152 -1.43 7.09 2.38
N VAL A 153 -1.87 7.26 3.62
CA VAL A 153 -2.43 6.20 4.46
C VAL A 153 -3.94 6.37 4.57
N ARG A 154 -4.65 5.25 4.59
CA ARG A 154 -6.08 5.18 4.94
C ARG A 154 -6.25 4.32 6.18
N VAL A 155 -7.02 4.80 7.15
CA VAL A 155 -7.31 4.07 8.39
C VAL A 155 -8.79 3.72 8.49
N SER A 156 -9.06 2.48 8.94
CA SER A 156 -10.40 2.04 9.26
C SER A 156 -10.94 2.72 10.53
N HIS A 157 -12.26 2.74 10.70
CA HIS A 157 -12.88 3.34 11.89
C HIS A 157 -12.43 2.68 13.21
N ASN A 158 -12.10 1.39 13.18
CA ASN A 158 -11.57 0.68 14.34
C ASN A 158 -10.15 1.14 14.69
N GLN A 159 -9.27 1.27 13.68
CA GLN A 159 -7.91 1.78 13.87
C GLN A 159 -7.90 3.23 14.36
N GLN A 160 -8.81 4.07 13.83
CA GLN A 160 -8.99 5.45 14.30
C GLN A 160 -9.21 5.48 15.81
N LYS A 161 -10.17 4.70 16.29
CA LYS A 161 -10.55 4.68 17.71
C LYS A 161 -9.40 4.21 18.62
N ILE A 162 -8.67 3.17 18.20
CA ILE A 162 -7.54 2.61 18.95
C ILE A 162 -6.42 3.65 19.14
N ILE A 163 -6.20 4.53 18.16
CA ILE A 163 -5.15 5.55 18.21
C ILE A 163 -5.66 6.84 18.87
N GLU A 164 -6.94 7.18 18.67
CA GLU A 164 -7.55 8.41 19.16
C GLU A 164 -7.65 8.46 20.69
N GLU A 165 -8.09 7.37 21.32
CA GLU A 165 -8.31 7.32 22.77
C GLU A 165 -7.02 7.63 23.58
N PRO A 166 -5.85 7.02 23.28
CA PRO A 166 -4.61 7.40 23.96
C PRO A 166 -4.14 8.83 23.68
N ILE A 167 -4.47 9.41 22.51
CA ILE A 167 -4.14 10.82 22.24
C ILE A 167 -4.92 11.72 23.18
N GLU A 168 -6.22 11.44 23.37
CA GLU A 168 -7.08 12.20 24.28
C GLU A 168 -6.59 12.10 25.72
N GLU A 169 -6.22 10.91 26.18
CA GLU A 169 -5.62 10.70 27.52
C GLU A 169 -4.36 11.56 27.71
N ILE A 170 -3.43 11.57 26.76
CA ILE A 170 -2.20 12.38 26.88
C ILE A 170 -2.53 13.88 26.88
N VAL A 171 -3.48 14.32 26.06
CA VAL A 171 -3.91 15.72 26.01
C VAL A 171 -4.50 16.15 27.35
N GLU A 172 -5.37 15.33 27.95
CA GLU A 172 -5.95 15.59 29.27
C GLU A 172 -4.88 15.68 30.35
N LEU A 173 -3.90 14.78 30.35
CA LEU A 173 -2.77 14.82 31.28
C LEU A 173 -1.93 16.09 31.11
N LEU A 174 -1.67 16.52 29.87
CA LEU A 174 -0.92 17.75 29.59
C LEU A 174 -1.68 19.02 29.98
N GLU A 175 -3.00 19.04 29.86
CA GLU A 175 -3.84 20.18 30.26
C GLU A 175 -3.87 20.36 31.78
N GLN A 176 -3.59 19.31 32.56
CA GLN A 176 -3.46 19.37 34.02
C GLN A 176 -2.09 19.90 34.49
N GLU A 177 -1.08 19.88 33.63
CA GLU A 177 0.27 20.36 33.94
C GLU A 177 0.39 21.87 33.74
N ASN A 178 1.02 22.57 34.70
CA ASN A 178 1.20 24.03 34.60
C ASN A 178 2.29 24.44 33.61
N SER A 179 3.34 23.61 33.45
CA SER A 179 4.44 23.83 32.50
C SER A 179 5.19 22.53 32.24
N ILE A 180 5.87 22.42 31.09
CA ILE A 180 6.78 21.29 30.81
C ILE A 180 8.20 21.72 31.22
N ASN A 181 8.74 21.19 32.32
CA ASN A 181 10.09 21.50 32.80
C ASN A 181 10.39 23.01 32.92
N GLY A 182 9.39 23.82 33.29
CA GLY A 182 9.53 25.28 33.43
C GLY A 182 9.71 26.04 32.11
N GLN A 183 9.42 25.41 30.96
CA GLN A 183 9.46 26.05 29.65
C GLN A 183 8.05 26.43 29.18
N ASP A 184 7.77 27.74 29.16
CA ASP A 184 6.51 28.29 28.66
C ASP A 184 6.35 28.04 27.15
N GLY A 185 5.14 27.72 26.70
CA GLY A 185 4.80 27.53 25.29
C GLY A 185 5.01 26.11 24.76
N LEU A 186 5.89 25.30 25.38
CA LEU A 186 6.10 23.91 24.94
C LEU A 186 4.90 23.02 25.18
N ARG A 187 4.15 23.27 26.26
CA ARG A 187 2.90 22.57 26.58
C ARG A 187 1.88 22.79 25.46
N GLU A 188 1.65 24.05 25.11
CA GLU A 188 0.70 24.47 24.09
C GLU A 188 1.10 23.91 22.72
N LEU A 189 2.40 23.91 22.41
CA LEU A 189 2.94 23.31 21.19
C LEU A 189 2.69 21.80 21.14
N ALA A 190 2.94 21.09 22.24
CA ALA A 190 2.71 19.65 22.35
C ALA A 190 1.23 19.32 22.14
N ILE A 191 0.35 20.01 22.88
CA ILE A 191 -1.11 19.85 22.78
C ILE A 191 -1.58 20.16 21.36
N GLY A 192 -1.10 21.25 20.76
CA GLY A 192 -1.47 21.62 19.39
C GLY A 192 -1.08 20.56 18.37
N ARG A 193 0.13 19.98 18.50
CA ARG A 193 0.60 18.88 17.65
C ARG A 193 -0.23 17.60 17.82
N LEU A 194 -0.52 17.22 19.06
CA LEU A 194 -1.34 16.03 19.34
C LEU A 194 -2.78 16.20 18.82
N LYS A 195 -3.41 17.36 19.04
CA LYS A 195 -4.75 17.65 18.51
C LYS A 195 -4.76 17.64 16.99
N ALA A 196 -3.76 18.24 16.33
CA ALA A 196 -3.64 18.19 14.88
C ALA A 196 -3.47 16.74 14.36
N GLY A 197 -2.61 15.96 15.01
CA GLY A 197 -2.43 14.54 14.69
C GLY A 197 -3.73 13.73 14.85
N ARG A 198 -4.49 13.98 15.92
CA ARG A 198 -5.80 13.36 16.14
C ARG A 198 -6.79 13.68 15.03
N GLU A 199 -6.87 14.94 14.60
CA GLU A 199 -7.76 15.32 13.51
C GLU A 199 -7.35 14.69 12.16
N LEU A 200 -6.05 14.49 11.92
CA LEU A 200 -5.60 13.70 10.76
C LEU A 200 -6.10 12.25 10.85
N ILE A 201 -5.94 11.60 12.01
CA ILE A 201 -6.44 10.23 12.23
C ILE A 201 -7.96 10.17 12.00
N ARG A 202 -8.74 11.11 12.56
CA ARG A 202 -10.20 11.19 12.38
C ARG A 202 -10.63 11.39 10.93
N ALA A 203 -9.87 12.16 10.15
CA ALA A 203 -10.14 12.34 8.73
C ALA A 203 -10.07 11.03 7.93
N GLY A 204 -9.35 10.03 8.44
CA GLY A 204 -9.29 8.69 7.88
C GLY A 204 -8.36 8.54 6.67
N VAL A 205 -7.93 9.63 6.05
CA VAL A 205 -7.00 9.66 4.92
C VAL A 205 -6.02 10.84 5.09
N PHE A 206 -4.72 10.56 5.10
CA PHE A 206 -3.67 11.58 5.30
C PHE A 206 -2.32 11.12 4.74
N SER A 207 -1.39 12.05 4.53
CA SER A 207 0.00 11.70 4.19
C SER A 207 0.80 11.34 5.45
N ILE A 208 1.71 10.36 5.33
CA ILE A 208 2.62 9.96 6.42
C ILE A 208 3.44 11.15 6.92
N GLN A 209 3.90 12.01 6.02
CA GLN A 209 4.63 13.22 6.39
C GLN A 209 3.83 14.14 7.33
N SER A 210 2.54 14.34 7.04
CA SER A 210 1.66 15.16 7.89
C SER A 210 1.51 14.55 9.28
N LEU A 211 1.34 13.23 9.35
CA LEU A 211 1.25 12.51 10.62
C LEU A 211 2.58 12.57 11.40
N GLN A 212 3.71 12.45 10.70
CA GLN A 212 5.03 12.49 11.31
C GLN A 212 5.32 13.86 11.93
N LEU A 213 5.08 14.94 11.16
CA LEU A 213 5.31 16.32 11.60
C LEU A 213 4.41 16.74 12.77
N THR A 214 3.21 16.15 12.87
CA THR A 214 2.26 16.46 13.93
C THR A 214 2.42 15.49 15.10
N LEU A 215 1.94 14.25 14.95
CA LEU A 215 1.81 13.28 16.02
C LEU A 215 3.16 12.72 16.47
N VAL A 216 3.99 12.21 15.54
CA VAL A 216 5.25 11.53 15.90
C VAL A 216 6.22 12.50 16.57
N VAL A 217 6.46 13.66 15.96
CA VAL A 217 7.34 14.69 16.54
C VAL A 217 6.77 15.20 17.87
N GLY A 218 5.45 15.32 18.00
CA GLY A 218 4.79 15.67 19.27
C GLY A 218 5.06 14.64 20.37
N LEU A 219 4.91 13.35 20.08
CA LEU A 219 5.13 12.26 21.03
C LEU A 219 6.60 12.12 21.41
N GLN A 220 7.53 12.20 20.45
CA GLN A 220 8.98 12.17 20.73
C GLN A 220 9.40 13.30 21.68
N MET A 221 8.87 14.51 21.46
CA MET A 221 9.11 15.65 22.34
C MET A 221 8.61 15.37 23.76
N LEU A 222 7.43 14.76 23.91
CA LEU A 222 6.89 14.39 25.23
C LEU A 222 7.74 13.33 25.91
N ILE A 223 8.10 12.25 25.20
CA ILE A 223 8.96 11.19 25.73
C ILE A 223 10.29 11.78 26.24
N GLU A 224 10.90 12.68 25.48
CA GLU A 224 12.18 13.29 25.87
C GLU A 224 12.05 14.18 27.11
N LYS A 225 10.94 14.92 27.23
CA LYS A 225 10.72 15.86 28.33
C LYS A 225 10.17 15.21 29.60
N TYR A 226 9.49 14.07 29.46
CA TYR A 226 8.80 13.35 30.53
C TYR A 226 9.37 11.94 30.78
N LYS A 227 10.69 11.74 30.57
CA LYS A 227 11.36 10.41 30.59
C LYS A 227 11.01 9.51 31.79
N ASP A 228 10.73 10.09 32.95
CA ASP A 228 10.41 9.36 34.19
C ASP A 228 8.98 9.62 34.71
N HIS A 229 8.10 10.18 33.88
CA HIS A 229 6.72 10.50 34.24
C HIS A 229 5.72 9.63 33.48
N ALA A 230 4.51 9.48 34.05
CA ALA A 230 3.42 8.74 33.42
C ALA A 230 3.12 9.22 32.00
N ILE A 231 3.17 10.53 31.74
CA ILE A 231 2.98 11.13 30.41
C ILE A 231 3.99 10.59 29.39
N GLY A 232 5.26 10.48 29.76
CA GLY A 232 6.30 9.94 28.88
C GLY A 232 6.09 8.46 28.57
N ALA A 233 5.64 7.68 29.55
CA ALA A 233 5.33 6.26 29.35
C ALA A 233 4.12 6.07 28.41
N VAL A 234 3.03 6.82 28.61
CA VAL A 234 1.84 6.76 27.74
C VAL A 234 2.19 7.24 26.32
N ALA A 235 2.94 8.34 26.20
CA ALA A 235 3.42 8.82 24.90
C ALA A 235 4.34 7.82 24.19
N GLY A 236 5.20 7.12 24.95
CA GLY A 236 6.06 6.04 24.43
C GLY A 236 5.25 4.87 23.88
N ASN A 237 4.23 4.42 24.61
CA ASN A 237 3.35 3.35 24.18
C ASN A 237 2.55 3.74 22.92
N LEU A 238 2.02 4.97 22.89
CA LEU A 238 1.31 5.47 21.73
C LEU A 238 2.25 5.62 20.52
N LEU A 239 3.47 6.11 20.71
CA LEU A 239 4.44 6.19 19.63
C LEU A 239 4.73 4.80 19.06
N ALA A 240 4.99 3.81 19.91
CA ALA A 240 5.22 2.43 19.46
C ALA A 240 4.03 1.87 18.67
N LEU A 241 2.80 2.15 19.12
CA LEU A 241 1.58 1.79 18.41
C LEU A 241 1.48 2.47 17.03
N VAL A 242 1.71 3.78 16.96
CA VAL A 242 1.69 4.56 15.72
C VAL A 242 2.75 4.06 14.73
N LEU A 243 3.97 3.78 15.20
CA LEU A 243 5.03 3.24 14.36
C LEU A 243 4.65 1.86 13.80
N LYS A 244 4.07 0.99 14.65
CA LYS A 244 3.60 -0.34 14.26
C LYS A 244 2.47 -0.27 13.23
N GLU A 245 1.45 0.55 13.45
CA GLU A 245 0.27 0.62 12.56
C GLU A 245 0.58 1.21 11.18
N PHE A 246 1.58 2.09 11.07
CA PHE A 246 1.88 2.79 9.82
C PHE A 246 3.17 2.34 9.12
N GLY A 247 3.92 1.41 9.71
CA GLY A 247 5.15 0.87 9.14
C GLY A 247 6.19 1.96 8.94
N PHE A 248 6.50 2.67 10.03
CA PHE A 248 7.65 3.56 10.13
C PHE A 248 8.92 2.78 10.48
#